data_AF-B3RZU3-F1
#
_entry.id   AF-B3RZU3-F1
#
_cell.length_a   1.000
_cell.length_b   1.000
_cell.length_c   1.000
_cell.angle_alpha   90.00
_cell.angle_beta   90.00
_cell.angle_gamma   90.00
#
_symmetry.space_group_name_H-M   'P 1'
#
loop_
_entity.id
_entity.type
_entity.pdbx_description
1 polymer ?
#
loop_
_entity_poly.entity_id
_entity_poly.type
_entity_poly.pdbx_seq_one_letter_code
_entity_poly.pdbx_strand_id
1 'polypeptide(L)'
;LQRYPLVWQGVLMLKNDTVVVQMYLLCGSKAIATESLSVHCKDGKISPLKIAQRMKLEASQLENVSKRMQNDKEFCLLLALPCGRDFTEMQKQTHALQASFVSYLQQKEAAGIINITLPGSEKIGYVLHIFPPCDFSNCHLMKNAPDL
;
A
#
# COMPACT_ATOMS: atom_id res chain seq x y z
N LEU A 1 18.25 -9.26 5.78
CA LEU A 1 17.48 -8.03 5.53
C LEU A 1 17.65 -7.43 4.11
N GLN A 2 18.56 -7.92 3.23
CA GLN A 2 18.73 -7.37 1.87
C GLN A 2 17.65 -7.77 0.85
N ARG A 3 16.75 -8.71 1.16
CA ARG A 3 15.82 -9.32 0.19
C ARG A 3 14.60 -8.44 -0.14
N TYR A 4 14.11 -7.69 0.85
CA TYR A 4 12.95 -6.79 0.71
C TYR A 4 13.30 -5.40 1.26
N PRO A 5 13.76 -4.46 0.42
CA PRO A 5 14.18 -3.15 0.90
C PRO A 5 12.98 -2.32 1.35
N LEU A 6 13.13 -1.61 2.47
CA LEU A 6 12.22 -0.54 2.87
C LEU A 6 12.27 0.57 1.81
N VAL A 7 11.14 0.88 1.21
CA VAL A 7 11.04 1.95 0.20
C VAL A 7 10.33 3.19 0.73
N TRP A 8 9.48 3.03 1.73
CA TRP A 8 8.74 4.15 2.30
C TRP A 8 8.30 3.87 3.72
N GLN A 9 8.23 4.91 4.53
CA GLN A 9 7.65 4.88 5.87
C GLN A 9 6.79 6.12 6.04
N GLY A 10 5.61 5.97 6.61
CA GLY A 10 4.73 7.10 6.83
C GLY A 10 3.37 6.70 7.38
N VAL A 11 2.39 7.57 7.17
CA VAL A 11 1.04 7.41 7.74
C VAL A 11 0.05 7.07 6.63
N LEU A 12 -0.72 5.99 6.82
CA LEU A 12 -1.93 5.73 6.05
C LEU A 12 -3.13 6.32 6.78
N MET A 13 -4.09 6.84 6.03
CA MET A 13 -5.33 7.40 6.57
C MET A 13 -6.52 6.80 5.86
N LEU A 14 -7.50 6.33 6.63
CA LEU A 14 -8.77 5.82 6.14
C LEU A 14 -9.88 6.38 7.02
N LYS A 15 -10.79 7.16 6.42
CA LYS A 15 -11.79 7.95 7.15
C LYS A 15 -11.11 8.87 8.18
N ASN A 16 -11.35 8.64 9.47
CA ASN A 16 -10.79 9.38 10.58
C ASN A 16 -9.65 8.62 11.28
N ASP A 17 -9.39 7.38 10.87
CA ASP A 17 -8.36 6.52 11.45
C ASP A 17 -7.04 6.71 10.71
N THR A 18 -5.95 6.65 11.48
CA THR A 18 -4.59 6.76 10.95
C THR A 18 -3.73 5.65 11.52
N VAL A 19 -2.80 5.17 10.70
CA VAL A 19 -1.84 4.14 11.08
C VAL A 19 -0.47 4.44 10.51
N VAL A 20 0.57 4.24 11.32
CA VAL A 20 1.96 4.36 10.89
C VAL A 20 2.41 3.01 10.32
N VAL A 21 2.90 3.02 9.07
CA VAL A 21 3.35 1.82 8.38
C VAL A 21 4.70 2.02 7.70
N GLN A 22 5.38 0.90 7.50
CA GLN A 22 6.55 0.74 6.66
C GLN A 22 6.17 -0.08 5.43
N MET A 23 6.61 0.34 4.26
CA MET A 23 6.37 -0.34 2.99
C MET A 23 7.67 -0.94 2.45
N TYR A 24 7.65 -2.25 2.28
CA TYR A 24 8.78 -3.05 1.78
C TYR A 24 8.52 -3.49 0.35
N LEU A 25 9.49 -3.30 -0.54
CA LEU A 25 9.38 -3.74 -1.93
C LEU A 25 9.50 -5.26 -2.04
N LEU A 26 8.47 -5.90 -2.59
CA LEU A 26 8.48 -7.33 -2.89
C LEU A 26 8.92 -7.59 -4.33
N CYS A 27 8.29 -6.93 -5.31
CA CYS A 27 8.62 -7.06 -6.74
C CYS A 27 8.16 -5.84 -7.56
N GLY A 28 8.57 -5.80 -8.83
CA GLY A 28 8.30 -4.69 -9.76
C GLY A 28 9.33 -3.55 -9.67
N SER A 29 8.95 -2.37 -10.13
CA SER A 29 9.85 -1.22 -10.28
C SER A 29 9.99 -0.39 -9.00
N LYS A 30 11.19 -0.42 -8.42
CA LYS A 30 11.56 0.47 -7.29
C LYS A 30 11.46 1.96 -7.65
N ALA A 31 11.69 2.31 -8.92
CA ALA A 31 11.58 3.69 -9.40
C ALA A 31 10.14 4.20 -9.26
N ILE A 32 9.16 3.39 -9.65
CA ILE A 32 7.73 3.73 -9.47
C ILE A 32 7.40 3.95 -8.00
N ALA A 33 7.87 3.09 -7.10
CA ALA A 33 7.64 3.26 -5.66
C ALA A 33 8.20 4.60 -5.15
N THR A 34 9.42 4.92 -5.57
CA THR A 34 10.13 6.11 -5.10
C THR A 34 9.49 7.38 -5.68
N GLU A 35 9.21 7.42 -6.98
CA GLU A 35 8.57 8.55 -7.65
C GLU A 35 7.16 8.81 -7.12
N SER A 36 6.35 7.75 -6.95
CA SER A 36 4.97 7.91 -6.47
C SER A 36 4.90 8.32 -4.99
N LEU A 37 5.70 7.70 -4.12
CA LEU A 37 5.61 7.93 -2.69
C LEU A 37 6.40 9.18 -2.22
N SER A 38 7.44 9.58 -2.94
CA SER A 38 8.23 10.78 -2.60
C SER A 38 7.44 12.09 -2.71
N VAL A 39 6.39 12.15 -3.54
CA VAL A 39 5.49 13.31 -3.62
C VAL A 39 4.85 13.64 -2.27
N HIS A 40 4.70 12.63 -1.41
CA HIS A 40 4.13 12.76 -0.07
C HIS A 40 5.18 13.09 1.01
N CYS A 41 6.46 13.20 0.65
CA CYS A 41 7.53 13.68 1.51
C CYS A 41 8.02 15.05 1.00
N LYS A 42 7.41 16.14 1.49
CA LYS A 42 7.85 17.52 1.18
C LYS A 42 8.45 18.17 2.43
N ASP A 43 9.61 18.79 2.29
CA ASP A 43 10.29 19.55 3.35
C ASP A 43 10.47 18.79 4.68
N GLY A 44 10.74 17.47 4.60
CA GLY A 44 10.87 16.60 5.78
C GLY A 44 9.56 16.25 6.48
N LYS A 45 8.41 16.72 5.99
CA LYS A 45 7.08 16.35 6.49
C LYS A 45 6.44 15.31 5.57
N ILE A 46 6.17 14.15 6.14
CA ILE A 46 5.45 13.07 5.47
C ILE A 46 3.95 13.32 5.60
N SER A 47 3.29 13.61 4.49
CA SER A 47 1.84 13.80 4.44
C SER A 47 1.14 12.44 4.43
N PRO A 48 0.01 12.27 5.14
CA PRO A 48 -0.70 11.00 5.18
C PRO A 48 -1.22 10.57 3.79
N LEU A 49 -1.02 9.30 3.45
CA LEU A 49 -1.61 8.67 2.29
C LEU A 49 -3.09 8.36 2.58
N LYS A 50 -3.98 9.19 2.03
CA LYS A 50 -5.42 9.12 2.30
C LYS A 50 -6.14 8.21 1.31
N ILE A 51 -6.69 7.11 1.80
CA ILE A 51 -7.59 6.23 1.07
C ILE A 51 -8.94 6.95 0.92
N ALA A 52 -9.18 7.52 -0.26
CA ALA A 52 -10.40 8.25 -0.59
C ALA A 52 -11.36 7.45 -1.48
N GLN A 53 -10.85 6.42 -2.14
CA GLN A 53 -11.60 5.59 -3.08
C GLN A 53 -11.43 4.11 -2.73
N ARG A 54 -12.26 3.27 -3.35
CA ARG A 54 -12.19 1.82 -3.20
C ARG A 54 -12.53 1.14 -4.51
N MET A 55 -11.86 0.03 -4.80
CA MET A 55 -12.11 -0.85 -5.93
C MET A 55 -12.63 -2.17 -5.38
N LYS A 56 -13.77 -2.65 -5.87
CA LYS A 56 -14.30 -3.95 -5.45
C LYS A 56 -13.37 -5.09 -5.88
N LEU A 57 -13.28 -6.13 -5.06
CA LEU A 57 -12.51 -7.35 -5.33
C LEU A 57 -13.28 -8.31 -6.26
N GLU A 58 -13.80 -7.78 -7.37
CA GLU A 58 -14.47 -8.57 -8.39
C GLU A 58 -13.45 -9.12 -9.40
N ALA A 59 -13.73 -10.29 -9.99
CA ALA A 59 -12.78 -10.99 -10.88
C ALA A 59 -12.26 -10.11 -12.03
N SER A 60 -13.12 -9.29 -12.64
CA SER A 60 -12.75 -8.38 -13.73
C SER A 60 -11.75 -7.30 -13.29
N GLN A 61 -11.89 -6.78 -12.06
CA GLN A 61 -10.98 -5.78 -11.51
C GLN A 61 -9.63 -6.41 -11.16
N LEU A 62 -9.65 -7.60 -10.56
CA LEU A 62 -8.44 -8.35 -10.22
C LEU A 62 -7.66 -8.78 -11.48
N GLU A 63 -8.36 -9.12 -12.56
CA GLU A 63 -7.73 -9.44 -13.85
C GLU A 63 -7.01 -8.22 -14.43
N ASN A 64 -7.62 -7.03 -14.35
CA ASN A 64 -6.99 -5.80 -14.81
C ASN A 64 -5.70 -5.47 -14.03
N VAL A 65 -5.73 -5.66 -12.70
CA VAL A 65 -4.53 -5.51 -11.87
C VAL A 65 -3.47 -6.54 -12.25
N SER A 66 -3.89 -7.81 -12.40
CA SER A 66 -2.99 -8.91 -12.78
C SER A 66 -2.32 -8.69 -14.14
N LYS A 67 -3.05 -8.15 -15.12
CA LYS A 67 -2.52 -7.79 -16.45
C LYS A 67 -1.40 -6.75 -16.34
N ARG A 68 -1.59 -5.71 -15.51
CA ARG A 68 -0.52 -4.72 -15.25
C ARG A 68 0.67 -5.34 -14.53
N MET A 69 0.42 -6.32 -13.66
CA MET A 69 1.46 -7.06 -12.96
C MET A 69 2.27 -8.01 -13.87
N GLN A 70 1.93 -8.17 -15.15
CA GLN A 70 2.75 -8.93 -16.10
C GLN A 70 3.97 -8.15 -16.60
N ASN A 71 3.97 -6.81 -16.48
CA ASN A 71 5.09 -5.97 -16.88
C ASN A 71 5.75 -5.34 -15.65
N ASP A 72 6.88 -5.90 -15.20
CA ASP A 72 7.63 -5.44 -14.02
C ASP A 72 8.04 -3.95 -14.05
N LYS A 73 7.98 -3.30 -15.22
CA LYS A 73 8.25 -1.87 -15.38
C LYS A 73 7.04 -0.97 -15.12
N GLU A 74 5.84 -1.53 -15.05
CA GLU A 74 4.57 -0.78 -14.94
C GLU A 74 3.88 -0.93 -13.58
N PHE A 75 4.38 -1.81 -12.72
CA PHE A 75 3.85 -1.99 -11.37
C PHE A 75 4.96 -2.04 -10.33
N CYS A 76 4.53 -1.89 -9.08
CA CYS A 76 5.35 -2.14 -7.91
C CYS A 76 4.46 -2.78 -6.84
N LEU A 77 4.90 -3.92 -6.30
CA LEU A 77 4.23 -4.61 -5.20
C LEU A 77 4.95 -4.30 -3.89
N LEU A 78 4.21 -3.74 -2.95
CA LEU A 78 4.71 -3.34 -1.64
C LEU A 78 3.98 -4.09 -0.53
N LEU A 79 4.72 -4.52 0.49
CA LEU A 79 4.17 -5.04 1.74
C LEU A 79 4.14 -3.92 2.78
N ALA A 80 2.95 -3.58 3.26
CA ALA A 80 2.77 -2.60 4.34
C ALA A 80 2.72 -3.31 5.70
N LEU A 81 3.64 -2.97 6.61
CA LEU A 81 3.69 -3.47 7.98
C LEU A 81 3.51 -2.32 8.98
N PRO A 82 2.75 -2.50 10.08
CA PRO A 82 2.62 -1.48 11.10
C PRO A 82 3.98 -1.23 11.77
N CYS A 83 4.26 0.02 12.13
CA CYS A 83 5.51 0.43 12.77
C CYS A 83 5.24 1.34 13.96
N GLY A 84 5.94 1.12 15.09
CA GLY A 84 5.90 1.96 16.28
C GLY A 84 7.31 2.19 16.83
N ARG A 85 7.51 3.24 17.65
CA ARG A 85 8.83 3.54 18.23
C ARG A 85 9.16 2.63 19.41
N ASP A 86 8.13 2.09 20.05
CA ASP A 86 8.22 1.12 21.15
C ASP A 86 7.17 0.01 20.99
N PHE A 87 7.21 -0.98 21.87
CA PHE A 87 6.29 -2.12 21.86
C PHE A 87 4.82 -1.70 22.00
N THR A 88 4.54 -0.72 22.85
CA THR A 88 3.18 -0.22 23.09
C THR A 88 2.62 0.47 21.86
N GLU A 89 3.41 1.31 21.21
CA GLU A 89 3.06 1.95 19.95
C GLU A 89 2.91 0.92 18.84
N MET A 90 3.82 -0.04 18.71
CA MET A 90 3.72 -1.12 17.72
C MET A 90 2.40 -1.89 17.89
N GLN A 91 2.03 -2.24 19.11
CA GLN A 91 0.77 -2.92 19.41
C GLN A 91 -0.44 -2.05 19.06
N LYS A 92 -0.41 -0.75 19.40
CA LYS A 92 -1.45 0.22 19.04
C LYS A 92 -1.62 0.34 17.52
N GLN A 93 -0.52 0.48 16.77
CA GLN A 93 -0.55 0.60 15.32
C GLN A 93 -1.03 -0.69 14.65
N THR A 94 -0.60 -1.84 15.17
CA THR A 94 -1.08 -3.16 14.70
C THR A 94 -2.58 -3.31 14.91
N HIS A 95 -3.07 -2.97 16.11
CA HIS A 95 -4.49 -3.01 16.41
C HIS A 95 -5.31 -2.06 15.53
N ALA A 96 -4.83 -0.82 15.35
CA ALA A 96 -5.48 0.16 14.47
C ALA A 96 -5.51 -0.30 13.01
N LEU A 97 -4.42 -0.89 12.51
CA LEU A 97 -4.37 -1.46 11.16
C LEU A 97 -5.43 -2.56 10.99
N GLN A 98 -5.50 -3.48 11.94
CA GLN A 98 -6.43 -4.61 11.88
C GLN A 98 -7.89 -4.14 11.99
N ALA A 99 -8.21 -3.36 13.03
CA ALA A 99 -9.58 -2.96 13.33
C ALA A 99 -10.16 -1.93 12.33
N SER A 100 -9.34 -0.97 11.88
CA SER A 100 -9.82 0.13 11.03
C SER A 100 -9.63 -0.15 9.55
N PHE A 101 -8.46 -0.66 9.13
CA PHE A 101 -8.13 -0.83 7.71
C PHE A 101 -8.51 -2.21 7.20
N VAL A 102 -7.97 -3.27 7.81
CA VAL A 102 -8.20 -4.65 7.36
C VAL A 102 -9.67 -5.01 7.47
N SER A 103 -10.28 -4.87 8.65
CA SER A 103 -11.69 -5.22 8.85
C SER A 103 -12.62 -4.40 7.95
N TYR A 104 -12.37 -3.10 7.75
CA TYR A 104 -13.19 -2.28 6.87
C TYR A 104 -13.11 -2.73 5.41
N LEU A 105 -11.89 -2.92 4.88
CA LEU A 105 -11.68 -3.29 3.48
C LEU A 105 -12.19 -4.71 3.19
N GLN A 106 -12.02 -5.65 4.12
CA GLN A 106 -12.59 -7.00 4.03
C GLN A 106 -14.11 -6.96 4.06
N GLN A 107 -14.73 -6.24 5.01
CA GLN A 107 -16.18 -6.12 5.11
C GLN A 107 -16.79 -5.47 3.85
N LYS A 108 -16.04 -4.58 3.19
CA LYS A 108 -16.46 -3.94 1.94
C LYS A 108 -16.08 -4.73 0.69
N GLU A 109 -15.42 -5.87 0.85
CA GLU A 109 -14.89 -6.71 -0.24
C GLU A 109 -14.17 -5.87 -1.30
N ALA A 110 -13.31 -4.96 -0.83
CA ALA A 110 -12.69 -3.94 -1.67
C ALA A 110 -11.22 -3.69 -1.30
N ALA A 111 -10.43 -3.30 -2.30
CA ALA A 111 -9.14 -2.67 -2.11
C ALA A 111 -9.31 -1.15 -1.95
N GLY A 112 -8.53 -0.53 -1.07
CA GLY A 112 -8.42 0.91 -0.97
C GLY A 112 -7.67 1.50 -2.18
N ILE A 113 -8.10 2.66 -2.65
CA ILE A 113 -7.47 3.36 -3.77
C ILE A 113 -6.98 4.73 -3.32
N ILE A 114 -5.72 5.01 -3.65
CA ILE A 114 -5.09 6.33 -3.48
C ILE A 114 -4.58 6.77 -4.86
N ASN A 115 -5.08 7.91 -5.33
CA ASN A 115 -4.60 8.53 -6.55
C ASN A 115 -3.48 9.51 -6.20
N ILE A 116 -2.32 9.30 -6.81
CA ILE A 116 -1.14 10.14 -6.64
C ILE A 116 -1.00 11.00 -7.89
N THR A 117 -1.08 12.31 -7.72
CA THR A 117 -0.93 13.27 -8.82
C THR A 117 0.54 13.58 -9.06
N LEU A 118 0.88 13.89 -10.31
CA LEU A 118 2.24 14.29 -10.66
C LEU A 118 2.57 15.66 -10.05
N PRO A 119 3.82 15.90 -9.61
CA PRO A 119 4.23 17.22 -9.12
C PRO A 119 3.92 18.31 -10.14
N GLY A 120 3.17 19.34 -9.71
CA GLY A 120 2.81 20.47 -10.58
C GLY A 120 1.69 20.19 -11.59
N SER A 121 0.99 19.05 -11.50
CA SER A 121 -0.17 18.72 -12.34
C SER A 121 -1.34 18.20 -11.51
N GLU A 122 -2.56 18.41 -12.00
CA GLU A 122 -3.77 17.78 -11.47
C GLU A 122 -3.99 16.36 -12.05
N LYS A 123 -3.20 15.95 -13.04
CA LYS A 123 -3.29 14.62 -13.63
C LYS A 123 -2.82 13.55 -12.65
N ILE A 124 -3.62 12.47 -12.53
CA ILE A 124 -3.25 11.28 -11.77
C ILE A 124 -2.10 10.58 -12.52
N GLY A 125 -0.94 10.50 -11.87
CA GLY A 125 0.23 9.81 -12.42
C GLY A 125 0.26 8.34 -11.99
N TYR A 126 -0.01 8.07 -10.72
CA TYR A 126 0.05 6.73 -10.15
C TYR A 126 -1.20 6.42 -9.33
N VAL A 127 -1.55 5.13 -9.29
CA VAL A 127 -2.68 4.64 -8.49
C VAL A 127 -2.18 3.54 -7.57
N LEU A 128 -2.25 3.79 -6.26
CA LEU A 128 -1.89 2.81 -5.25
C LEU A 128 -3.13 2.02 -4.83
N HIS A 129 -3.03 0.70 -4.95
CA HIS A 129 -4.07 -0.24 -4.55
C HIS A 129 -3.68 -0.88 -3.22
N ILE A 130 -4.46 -0.65 -2.18
CA ILE A 130 -4.27 -1.21 -0.84
C ILE A 130 -5.21 -2.38 -0.66
N PHE A 131 -4.69 -3.59 -0.84
CA PHE A 131 -5.44 -4.81 -0.60
C PHE A 131 -5.41 -5.17 0.89
N PRO A 132 -6.56 -5.52 1.50
CA PRO A 132 -6.53 -6.23 2.76
C PRO A 132 -5.98 -7.65 2.55
N PRO A 133 -5.60 -8.37 3.62
CA PRO A 133 -5.39 -9.82 3.55
C PRO A 133 -6.60 -10.51 2.93
N CYS A 134 -6.40 -11.08 1.75
CA CYS A 134 -7.38 -11.80 0.93
C CYS A 134 -6.66 -12.78 0.00
N ASP A 135 -7.41 -13.71 -0.62
CA ASP A 135 -6.85 -14.74 -1.50
C ASP A 135 -5.96 -14.15 -2.60
N PHE A 136 -6.39 -13.05 -3.23
CA PHE A 136 -5.60 -12.36 -4.24
C PHE A 136 -4.24 -11.88 -3.70
N SER A 137 -4.25 -11.19 -2.56
CA SER A 137 -3.01 -10.67 -1.94
C SER A 137 -2.09 -11.80 -1.45
N ASN A 138 -2.66 -12.86 -0.87
CA ASN A 138 -1.92 -14.00 -0.33
C ASN A 138 -1.26 -14.81 -1.45
N CYS A 139 -1.96 -15.07 -2.55
CA CYS A 139 -1.39 -15.73 -3.72
C CYS A 139 -0.20 -14.96 -4.29
N HIS A 140 -0.30 -13.63 -4.38
CA HIS A 140 0.81 -12.80 -4.84
C HIS A 140 1.95 -12.73 -3.83
N LEU A 141 1.65 -12.67 -2.53
CA LEU A 141 2.66 -12.70 -1.48
C LEU A 141 3.43 -14.01 -1.50
N MET A 142 2.75 -15.17 -1.45
CA MET A 142 3.37 -16.49 -1.49
C MET A 142 4.21 -16.72 -2.76
N LYS A 143 3.79 -16.15 -3.89
CA LYS A 143 4.54 -16.25 -5.15
C LYS A 143 5.81 -15.40 -5.17
N ASN A 144 5.77 -14.18 -4.61
CA ASN A 144 6.87 -13.21 -4.72
C ASN A 144 7.77 -13.17 -3.47
N ALA A 145 7.26 -13.63 -2.34
CA ALA A 145 7.94 -13.71 -1.05
C ALA A 145 7.42 -14.90 -0.24
N PRO A 146 7.74 -16.15 -0.65
CA PRO A 146 7.31 -17.36 0.05
C PRO A 146 7.92 -17.52 1.45
N ASP A 147 8.93 -16.73 1.78
CA ASP A 147 9.61 -16.69 3.06
C ASP A 147 8.97 -15.73 4.08
N LEU A 148 7.90 -15.02 3.70
CA LEU A 148 7.15 -14.08 4.53
C LEU A 148 5.76 -14.61 4.95
#